data_AF-B2J8B4-F1
#
_entry.id   AF-B2J8B4-F1
#
_cell.length_a   1.000
_cell.length_b   1.000
_cell.length_c   1.000
_cell.angle_alpha   90.00
_cell.angle_beta   90.00
_cell.angle_gamma   90.00
#
_symmetry.space_group_name_H-M   'P 1'
#
loop_
_entity.id
_entity.type
_entity.pdbx_description
1 polymer ?
#
loop_
_entity_poly.entity_id
_entity_poly.type
_entity_poly.pdbx_seq_one_letter_code
_entity_poly.pdbx_strand_id
1 'polypeptide(L)'
;MLETTNLKNISKKFAIARNFSSFKENEAMRAITYSMDLLLPGLYIWLFGFSFRLGGNIPDDIPYKYPGKIHSNTGIALVLPGYRIFTTYQGSYDPKQTSNTGASSF
;
A
#
# COMPACT_ATOMS: atom_id res chain seq x y z
N MET A 1 -10.87 11.25 -39.91
CA MET A 1 -11.53 10.28 -39.01
C MET A 1 -10.60 9.18 -38.46
N LEU A 2 -9.31 9.11 -38.86
CA LEU A 2 -8.34 8.11 -38.37
C LEU A 2 -7.60 8.51 -37.07
N GLU A 3 -7.54 9.80 -36.75
CA GLU A 3 -6.65 10.34 -35.71
C GLU A 3 -7.20 10.14 -34.28
N THR A 4 -8.52 10.26 -34.13
CA THR A 4 -9.23 10.09 -32.85
C THR A 4 -9.19 8.67 -32.30
N THR A 5 -9.07 7.66 -33.18
CA THR A 5 -9.01 6.24 -32.81
C THR A 5 -7.65 5.88 -32.23
N ASN A 6 -6.57 6.49 -32.74
CA ASN A 6 -5.20 6.24 -32.27
C ASN A 6 -4.97 6.86 -30.88
N LEU A 7 -5.41 8.11 -30.66
CA LEU A 7 -5.34 8.80 -29.36
C LEU A 7 -6.09 8.06 -28.24
N LYS A 8 -7.30 7.54 -28.52
CA LYS A 8 -8.06 6.74 -27.54
C LYS A 8 -7.31 5.47 -27.15
N ASN A 9 -6.62 4.83 -28.10
CA ASN A 9 -5.88 3.59 -27.84
C ASN A 9 -4.62 3.83 -27.01
N ILE A 10 -3.92 4.94 -27.23
CA ILE A 10 -2.74 5.36 -26.45
C ILE A 10 -3.14 5.69 -25.01
N SER A 11 -4.20 6.49 -24.83
CA SER A 11 -4.74 6.82 -23.50
C SER A 11 -5.12 5.56 -22.72
N LYS A 12 -5.78 4.60 -23.38
CA LYS A 12 -6.15 3.31 -22.76
C LYS A 12 -4.92 2.50 -22.34
N LYS A 13 -3.89 2.41 -23.18
CA LYS A 13 -2.62 1.74 -22.83
C LYS A 13 -1.91 2.40 -21.65
N PHE A 14 -1.87 3.73 -21.62
CA PHE A 14 -1.26 4.48 -20.53
C PHE A 14 -2.02 4.29 -19.21
N ALA A 15 -3.35 4.32 -19.24
CA ALA A 15 -4.19 4.04 -18.08
C ALA A 15 -3.96 2.62 -17.54
N ILE A 16 -3.89 1.61 -18.41
CA ILE A 16 -3.59 0.21 -18.03
C ILE A 16 -2.22 0.11 -17.37
N ALA A 17 -1.18 0.73 -17.95
CA ALA A 17 0.17 0.71 -17.39
C ALA A 17 0.23 1.39 -16.01
N ARG A 18 -0.43 2.54 -15.83
CA ARG A 18 -0.52 3.23 -14.52
C ARG A 18 -1.28 2.40 -13.49
N ASN A 19 -2.38 1.77 -13.87
CA ASN A 19 -3.15 0.92 -12.95
C ASN A 19 -2.33 -0.28 -12.50
N PHE A 20 -1.55 -0.89 -13.39
CA PHE A 20 -0.68 -2.01 -13.04
C PHE A 20 0.46 -1.58 -12.10
N SER A 21 1.11 -0.45 -12.37
CA SER A 21 2.16 0.08 -11.49
C SER A 21 1.60 0.44 -10.11
N SER A 22 0.43 1.08 -10.06
CA SER A 22 -0.27 1.40 -8.81
C SER A 22 -0.69 0.14 -8.06
N PHE A 23 -1.14 -0.91 -8.76
CA PHE A 23 -1.46 -2.18 -8.13
C PHE A 23 -0.22 -2.83 -7.49
N LYS A 24 0.89 -2.88 -8.23
CA LYS A 24 2.16 -3.42 -7.73
C LYS A 24 2.69 -2.63 -6.53
N GLU A 25 2.57 -1.31 -6.56
CA GLU A 25 2.90 -0.42 -5.45
C GLU A 25 2.02 -0.70 -4.23
N ASN A 26 0.70 -0.85 -4.42
CA ASN A 26 -0.23 -1.18 -3.35
C ASN A 26 0.10 -2.52 -2.68
N GLU A 27 0.50 -3.53 -3.46
CA GLU A 27 0.93 -4.83 -2.94
C GLU A 27 2.26 -4.73 -2.16
N ALA A 28 3.22 -3.95 -2.66
CA ALA A 28 4.49 -3.72 -1.98
C ALA A 28 4.33 -2.94 -0.67
N MET A 29 3.47 -1.92 -0.67
CA MET A 29 3.07 -1.19 0.54
C MET A 29 2.31 -2.07 1.52
N ARG A 30 1.43 -2.98 1.05
CA ARG A 30 0.77 -3.98 1.91
C ARG A 30 1.81 -4.87 2.58
N ALA A 31 2.78 -5.35 1.82
CA ALA A 31 3.85 -6.20 2.34
C ALA A 31 4.73 -5.52 3.39
N ILE A 32 5.05 -4.23 3.22
CA ILE A 32 5.70 -3.41 4.25
C ILE A 32 4.82 -3.30 5.49
N THR A 33 3.55 -2.93 5.31
CA THR A 33 2.60 -2.73 6.41
C THR A 33 2.41 -3.99 7.24
N TYR A 34 2.22 -5.13 6.58
CA TYR A 34 2.12 -6.44 7.20
C TYR A 34 3.36 -6.80 8.01
N SER A 35 4.54 -6.55 7.44
CA SER A 35 5.81 -6.88 8.10
C SER A 35 6.06 -5.98 9.31
N MET A 36 5.65 -4.70 9.26
CA MET A 36 5.73 -3.79 10.40
C MET A 36 4.76 -4.16 11.51
N ASP A 37 3.51 -4.50 11.17
CA ASP A 37 2.47 -4.86 12.15
C ASP A 37 2.82 -6.15 12.91
N LEU A 38 3.33 -7.15 12.19
CA LEU A 38 3.83 -8.39 12.81
C LEU A 38 5.24 -8.28 13.39
N LEU A 39 5.88 -7.11 13.32
CA LEU A 39 7.26 -6.87 13.77
C LEU A 39 8.25 -7.91 13.19
N LEU A 40 8.09 -8.22 11.91
CA LEU A 40 9.03 -9.06 11.17
C LEU A 40 10.32 -8.28 10.90
N PRO A 41 11.50 -8.83 11.23
CA PRO A 41 12.78 -8.14 11.03
C PRO A 41 13.00 -7.71 9.58
N GLY A 42 13.46 -6.47 9.40
CA GLY A 42 13.72 -5.91 8.09
C GLY A 42 13.85 -4.39 8.08
N LEU A 43 14.32 -3.88 6.94
CA LEU A 43 14.37 -2.46 6.62
C LEU A 43 13.31 -2.14 5.57
N TYR A 44 12.45 -1.19 5.88
CA TYR A 44 11.31 -0.79 5.06
C TYR A 44 11.36 0.71 4.80
N ILE A 45 11.27 1.13 3.54
CA ILE A 45 11.28 2.52 3.13
C ILE A 45 10.15 2.73 2.14
N TRP A 46 9.39 3.81 2.28
CA TRP A 46 8.41 4.23 1.30
C TRP A 46 8.51 5.74 1.07
N LEU A 47 8.40 6.16 -0.19
CA LEU A 47 8.53 7.55 -0.62
C LEU A 47 7.77 7.76 -1.95
N PHE A 48 6.63 8.46 -1.91
CA PHE A 48 5.89 8.96 -3.08
C PHE A 48 5.84 8.03 -4.31
N GLY A 49 5.30 6.82 -4.18
CA GLY A 49 5.27 5.87 -5.31
C GLY A 49 6.32 4.77 -5.24
N PHE A 50 7.40 5.01 -4.50
CA PHE A 50 8.52 4.09 -4.36
C PHE A 50 8.46 3.37 -3.03
N SER A 51 8.66 2.06 -3.06
CA SER A 51 8.71 1.21 -1.87
C SER A 51 9.92 0.29 -1.96
N PHE A 52 10.72 0.26 -0.90
CA PHE A 52 11.86 -0.63 -0.76
C PHE A 52 11.71 -1.46 0.52
N ARG A 53 11.96 -2.76 0.39
CA ARG A 53 11.87 -3.71 1.49
C ARG A 53 13.03 -4.69 1.43
N LEU A 54 13.71 -4.83 2.57
CA LEU A 54 14.71 -5.86 2.80
C LEU A 54 14.33 -6.64 4.06
N GLY A 55 13.98 -7.92 3.91
CA GLY A 55 13.41 -8.75 4.99
C GLY A 55 11.87 -8.76 5.00
N GLY A 56 11.29 -9.07 6.15
CA GLY A 56 9.85 -9.24 6.31
C GLY A 56 9.30 -10.49 5.63
N ASN A 57 7.98 -10.53 5.42
CA ASN A 57 7.32 -11.62 4.68
C ASN A 57 6.22 -11.08 3.75
N ILE A 58 5.95 -11.78 2.66
CA ILE A 58 4.81 -11.48 1.79
C ILE A 58 3.54 -11.94 2.53
N PRO A 59 2.51 -11.08 2.68
CA PRO A 59 1.26 -11.47 3.29
C PRO A 59 0.55 -12.51 2.40
N ASP A 60 0.12 -13.61 3.01
CA ASP A 60 -0.75 -14.58 2.36
C ASP A 60 -2.18 -14.03 2.27
N ASP A 61 -2.90 -14.39 1.20
CA ASP A 61 -4.27 -13.95 0.97
C ASP A 61 -5.31 -15.03 1.40
N ILE A 62 -4.89 -16.08 2.12
CA ILE A 62 -5.73 -17.23 2.51
C ILE A 62 -5.67 -17.44 4.04
N PRO A 63 -6.82 -17.56 4.74
CA PRO A 63 -8.19 -17.45 4.24
C PRO A 63 -8.65 -16.01 4.00
N TYR A 64 -7.92 -15.01 4.50
CA TYR A 64 -8.28 -13.60 4.38
C TYR A 64 -7.08 -12.75 3.97
N LYS A 65 -7.32 -11.75 3.13
CA LYS A 65 -6.32 -10.78 2.70
C LYS A 65 -6.05 -9.75 3.82
N TYR A 66 -4.77 -9.53 4.15
CA TYR A 66 -4.37 -8.56 5.18
C TYR A 66 -4.90 -7.14 4.87
N PRO A 67 -5.69 -6.52 5.77
CA PRO A 67 -6.39 -5.26 5.46
C PRO A 67 -5.61 -3.99 5.82
N GLY A 68 -4.54 -4.11 6.62
CA GLY A 68 -3.81 -2.98 7.18
C GLY A 68 -3.13 -2.11 6.13
N LYS A 69 -3.11 -0.79 6.36
CA LYS A 69 -2.52 0.21 5.45
C LYS A 69 -1.75 1.29 6.19
N ILE A 70 -0.57 1.63 5.69
CA ILE A 70 0.13 2.87 6.07
C ILE A 70 -0.54 4.06 5.38
N HIS A 71 -1.04 5.01 6.16
CA HIS A 71 -1.67 6.25 5.66
C HIS A 71 -0.70 7.41 5.54
N SER A 72 0.56 7.12 5.17
CA SER A 72 1.60 8.12 4.94
C SER A 72 2.27 7.89 3.59
N ASN A 73 2.54 8.97 2.86
CA ASN A 73 3.22 8.92 1.57
C ASN A 73 4.74 8.73 1.70
N THR A 74 5.30 8.94 2.89
CA THR A 74 6.74 8.82 3.14
C THR A 74 7.02 8.27 4.54
N GLY A 75 8.09 7.49 4.64
CA GLY A 75 8.61 7.03 5.92
C GLY A 75 9.61 5.90 5.79
N ILE A 76 10.15 5.55 6.95
CA ILE A 76 11.12 4.48 7.11
C ILE A 76 10.77 3.70 8.38
N ALA A 77 11.05 2.41 8.34
CA ALA A 77 11.00 1.54 9.50
C ALA A 77 12.17 0.56 9.47
N LEU A 78 12.78 0.36 10.64
CA LEU A 78 13.75 -0.69 10.89
C LEU A 78 13.19 -1.57 12.00
N VAL A 79 12.92 -2.82 11.67
CA VAL A 79 12.51 -3.83 12.62
C VAL A 79 13.71 -4.73 12.89
N LEU A 80 14.11 -4.81 14.15
CA LEU A 80 15.14 -5.70 14.64
C LEU A 80 14.52 -6.98 15.21
N PRO A 81 15.27 -8.09 15.26
CA PRO A 81 14.86 -9.28 15.99
C PRO A 81 14.47 -8.96 17.45
N GLY A 82 13.51 -9.72 17.99
CA GLY A 82 13.02 -9.51 19.35
C GLY A 82 12.00 -8.38 19.49
N TYR A 83 11.14 -8.17 18.49
CA TYR A 83 9.99 -7.25 18.52
C TYR A 83 10.34 -5.76 18.73
N ARG A 84 11.51 -5.33 18.27
CA ARG A 84 11.96 -3.92 18.38
C ARG A 84 11.79 -3.23 17.03
N ILE A 85 11.05 -2.12 17.01
CA ILE A 85 10.85 -1.32 15.80
C ILE A 85 11.27 0.14 16.04
N PHE A 86 12.00 0.69 15.09
CA PHE A 86 12.22 2.13 14.95
C PHE A 86 11.50 2.57 13.68
N THR A 87 10.49 3.43 13.78
CA THR A 87 9.76 3.89 12.62
C THR A 87 9.40 5.36 12.73
N THR A 88 9.32 6.03 11.58
CA THR A 88 8.78 7.38 11.47
C THR A 88 7.25 7.39 11.36
N TYR A 89 6.61 6.24 11.16
CA TYR A 89 5.15 6.15 11.08
C TYR A 89 4.54 6.09 12.48
N GLN A 90 3.60 7.00 12.76
CA GLN A 90 2.91 7.09 14.05
C GLN A 90 1.38 6.92 13.92
N GLY A 91 0.88 6.56 12.73
CA GLY A 91 -0.55 6.40 12.49
C GLY A 91 -1.06 4.98 12.80
N SER A 92 -2.39 4.81 12.75
CA SER A 92 -3.01 3.47 12.78
C SER A 92 -2.87 2.77 11.43
N TYR A 93 -2.85 1.43 11.43
CA TYR A 93 -2.96 0.62 10.22
C TYR A 93 -4.40 0.39 9.77
N ASP A 94 -5.39 0.76 10.58
CA ASP A 94 -6.79 0.51 10.29
C ASP A 94 -7.17 1.15 8.96
N PRO A 95 -7.90 0.44 8.08
CA PRO A 95 -8.46 1.08 6.90
C PRO A 95 -9.35 2.24 7.35
N LYS A 96 -9.16 3.43 6.75
CA LYS A 96 -10.03 4.58 7.05
C LYS A 96 -11.48 4.15 6.90
N GLN A 97 -12.23 4.19 8.00
CA GLN A 97 -13.66 3.97 7.95
C GLN A 97 -14.25 5.08 7.08
N THR A 98 -14.91 4.70 5.99
CA THR A 98 -15.81 5.63 5.32
C THR A 98 -16.94 5.89 6.30
N SER A 99 -16.94 7.04 6.98
CA SER A 99 -18.07 7.45 7.80
C SER A 99 -19.29 7.51 6.88
N ASN A 100 -20.16 6.50 6.94
CA ASN A 100 -21.50 6.59 6.40
C ASN A 100 -22.31 7.50 7.33
N THR A 101 -21.97 8.80 7.35
CA THR A 101 -22.83 9.83 7.92
C THR A 101 -23.96 10.03 6.92
N GLY A 102 -24.95 9.15 6.98
CA GLY A 102 -26.09 9.14 6.06
C GLY A 102 -27.28 8.43 6.68
N ALA A 103 -28.10 9.22 7.38
CA ALA A 103 -29.50 8.98 7.78
C ALA A 103 -29.77 7.91 8.85
N SER A 104 -29.47 8.25 10.11
CA SER A 104 -30.41 7.93 11.20
C SER A 104 -31.44 9.06 11.27
N SER A 105 -32.59 8.86 10.61
CA SER A 105 -33.81 9.62 10.92
C SER A 105 -34.42 9.04 12.20
N PHE A 106 -34.93 9.93 13.06
CA PHE A 106 -35.61 9.68 14.33
C PHE A 106 -36.60 8.53 14.34
#